data_AF-A0A8C5FPQ0-F1
#
_entry.id   AF-A0A8C5FPQ0-F1
#
_cell.length_a   1.000
_cell.length_b   1.000
_cell.length_c   1.000
_cell.angle_alpha   90.00
_cell.angle_beta   90.00
_cell.angle_gamma   90.00
#
_symmetry.space_group_name_H-M   'P 1'
#
loop_
_entity.id
_entity.type
_entity.pdbx_description
1 polymer ?
#
loop_
_entity_poly.entity_id
_entity_poly.type
_entity_poly.pdbx_seq_one_letter_code
_entity_poly.pdbx_strand_id
1 'polypeptide(L)'
;MTTCGPVTKSLLLLAVVVALTGQGSAAAEKVSECCTTVSTKQITETIVDYMVQKKNLPCVNAIIFQTESGRLYCCKHNEPWVMKKVRQLWAKKRAALASTPSLLKLITSSSSPPPLERTTATPSTHYTVQ
;
A
#
# COMPACT_ATOMS: atom_id res chain seq x y z
N MET A 1 38.46 12.34 81.50
CA MET A 1 37.11 12.13 80.96
C MET A 1 36.86 13.32 80.04
N THR A 2 37.06 13.19 78.73
CA THR A 2 35.98 12.90 77.79
C THR A 2 36.48 12.07 76.59
N THR A 3 35.55 11.23 76.14
CA THR A 3 35.59 10.12 75.20
C THR A 3 36.01 10.44 73.75
N CYS A 4 36.71 9.48 73.12
CA CYS A 4 36.79 9.29 71.67
C CYS A 4 35.70 8.30 71.25
N GLY A 5 34.89 8.65 70.25
CA GLY A 5 33.90 7.76 69.63
C GLY A 5 33.96 7.85 68.10
N PRO A 6 34.03 6.73 67.38
CA PRO A 6 34.15 6.69 65.93
C PRO A 6 32.77 6.68 65.25
N VAL A 7 32.63 7.34 64.10
CA VAL A 7 31.46 7.14 63.22
C VAL A 7 31.91 6.91 61.78
N THR A 8 32.19 5.65 61.47
CA THR A 8 32.08 5.07 60.12
C THR A 8 30.61 4.92 59.74
N LYS A 9 30.28 5.20 58.46
CA LYS A 9 29.12 4.81 57.61
C LYS A 9 28.81 6.03 56.73
N SER A 10 28.73 6.00 55.41
CA SER A 10 28.38 4.91 54.50
C SER A 10 28.80 5.29 53.08
N LEU A 11 29.14 4.27 52.31
CA LEU A 11 29.52 4.26 50.90
C LEU A 11 28.46 4.95 50.00
N LEU A 12 28.81 6.06 49.34
CA LEU A 12 27.98 6.59 48.24
C LEU A 12 28.29 5.80 46.96
N LEU A 13 27.47 4.78 46.69
CA LEU A 13 27.35 4.17 45.38
C LEU A 13 26.50 5.07 44.49
N LEU A 14 27.12 5.88 43.63
CA LEU A 14 26.39 6.50 42.51
C LEU A 14 26.41 5.52 41.33
N ALA A 15 25.42 4.65 41.29
CA ALA A 15 25.16 3.79 40.14
C ALA A 15 24.65 4.67 38.97
N VAL A 16 25.55 5.05 38.07
CA VAL A 16 25.17 5.64 36.78
C VAL A 16 24.65 4.51 35.89
N VAL A 17 23.37 4.18 36.03
CA VAL A 17 22.66 3.34 35.07
C VAL A 17 22.33 4.24 33.88
N VAL A 18 23.21 4.26 32.87
CA VAL A 18 22.83 4.74 31.54
C VAL A 18 21.88 3.70 30.98
N ALA A 19 20.59 3.89 31.23
CA ALA A 19 19.55 3.23 30.48
C ALA A 19 19.65 3.76 29.04
N LEU A 20 20.22 2.94 28.16
CA LEU A 20 20.00 3.04 26.72
C LEU A 20 18.51 2.75 26.50
N THR A 21 17.66 3.73 26.77
CA THR A 21 16.29 3.74 26.29
C THR A 21 16.41 3.81 24.78
N GLY A 22 16.20 2.66 24.15
CA GLY A 22 16.01 2.58 22.71
C GLY A 22 15.00 3.64 22.34
N GLN A 23 15.45 4.62 21.57
CA GLN A 23 14.59 5.63 20.99
C GLN A 23 13.64 4.90 20.04
N GLY A 24 12.52 4.42 20.59
CA GLY A 24 11.30 4.27 19.84
C GLY A 24 10.97 5.68 19.39
N SER A 25 11.41 6.02 18.18
CA SER A 25 10.97 7.21 17.48
C SER A 25 9.48 7.06 17.24
N ALA A 26 8.68 7.37 18.27
CA ALA A 26 7.38 7.97 18.07
C ALA A 26 7.64 9.37 17.49
N ALA A 27 8.14 9.38 16.24
CA ALA A 27 8.09 10.57 15.43
C ALA A 27 6.60 10.83 15.25
N ALA A 28 6.09 11.86 15.91
CA ALA A 28 4.87 12.50 15.50
C ALA A 28 5.04 12.77 13.99
N GLU A 29 4.31 11.99 13.18
CA GLU A 29 4.44 12.00 11.73
C GLU A 29 4.03 13.39 11.22
N LYS A 30 5.01 14.29 11.11
CA LYS A 30 5.00 15.19 9.96
C LYS A 30 4.88 14.27 8.77
N VAL A 31 3.73 14.32 8.09
CA VAL A 31 3.53 13.73 6.77
C VAL A 31 4.65 14.28 5.91
N SER A 32 5.74 13.53 5.84
CA SER A 32 6.85 13.84 4.97
C SER A 32 6.30 13.52 3.59
N GLU A 33 6.22 14.52 2.72
CA GLU A 33 5.68 14.36 1.36
C GLU A 33 6.35 13.19 0.62
N CYS A 34 7.57 12.84 1.03
CA CYS A 34 8.31 11.68 0.56
C CYS A 34 9.24 11.08 1.63
N CYS A 35 9.71 9.85 1.38
CA CYS A 35 10.75 9.21 2.18
C CYS A 35 12.12 9.87 1.96
N THR A 36 12.73 10.38 3.03
CA THR A 36 14.12 10.87 3.04
C THR A 36 15.10 9.84 3.58
N THR A 37 14.60 8.84 4.31
CA THR A 37 15.35 7.68 4.82
C THR A 37 14.57 6.39 4.54
N VAL A 38 15.27 5.25 4.59
CA VAL A 38 14.67 3.93 4.33
C VAL A 38 15.11 2.91 5.38
N SER A 39 14.19 2.02 5.74
CA SER A 39 14.44 0.89 6.63
C SER A 39 14.73 -0.38 5.84
N THR A 40 15.61 -1.22 6.38
CA THR A 40 15.86 -2.60 5.91
C THR A 40 15.09 -3.64 6.73
N LYS A 41 14.49 -3.23 7.87
CA LYS A 41 13.77 -4.11 8.79
C LYS A 41 12.47 -4.58 8.15
N GLN A 42 12.17 -5.86 8.34
CA GLN A 42 10.93 -6.46 7.88
C GLN A 42 9.74 -5.94 8.72
N ILE A 43 8.64 -5.60 8.06
CA ILE A 43 7.40 -5.17 8.69
C ILE A 43 6.67 -6.41 9.21
N THR A 44 6.22 -6.36 10.46
CA THR A 44 5.45 -7.43 11.13
C THR A 44 3.95 -7.31 10.89
N GLU A 45 3.46 -6.10 10.61
CA GLU A 45 2.05 -5.85 10.26
C GLU A 45 1.72 -6.37 8.85
N THR A 46 0.43 -6.64 8.61
CA THR A 46 -0.07 -7.02 7.29
C THR A 46 0.04 -5.86 6.32
N ILE A 47 0.76 -6.06 5.22
CA ILE A 47 0.91 -5.08 4.14
C ILE A 47 -0.22 -5.26 3.13
N VAL A 48 -0.98 -4.19 2.88
CA VAL A 48 -2.12 -4.18 1.95
C VAL A 48 -1.78 -3.59 0.59
N ASP A 49 -0.88 -2.60 0.57
CA ASP A 49 -0.47 -1.95 -0.67
C ASP A 49 0.98 -1.45 -0.61
N TYR A 50 1.47 -0.99 -1.75
CA TYR A 50 2.78 -0.37 -1.90
C TYR A 50 2.76 0.74 -2.95
N MET A 51 3.64 1.70 -2.77
CA MET A 51 3.95 2.75 -3.75
C MET A 51 5.46 2.74 -4.03
N VAL A 52 5.84 3.02 -5.28
CA VAL A 52 7.24 3.17 -5.68
C VAL A 52 7.59 4.65 -5.67
N GLN A 53 8.56 5.03 -4.85
CA GLN A 53 9.09 6.39 -4.81
C GLN A 53 10.42 6.44 -5.55
N LYS A 54 10.49 7.25 -6.60
CA LYS A 54 11.74 7.55 -7.31
C LYS A 54 12.55 8.57 -6.53
N LYS A 55 13.88 8.48 -6.62
CA LYS A 55 14.80 9.47 -6.04
C LYS A 55 14.57 10.85 -6.67
N ASN A 56 14.33 11.86 -5.85
CA ASN A 56 14.29 13.27 -6.21
C ASN A 56 14.62 14.09 -4.95
N LEU A 57 15.82 14.66 -4.85
CA LEU A 57 16.30 15.21 -3.58
C LEU A 57 15.30 16.24 -3.00
N PRO A 58 14.96 16.15 -1.69
CA PRO A 58 15.60 15.33 -0.66
C PRO A 58 15.08 13.87 -0.57
N CYS A 59 14.12 13.48 -1.41
CA CYS A 59 13.56 12.14 -1.45
C CYS A 59 14.56 11.11 -1.98
N VAL A 60 14.65 9.97 -1.28
CA VAL A 60 15.48 8.84 -1.70
C VAL A 60 14.67 7.80 -2.46
N ASN A 61 15.35 6.84 -3.08
CA ASN A 61 14.66 5.73 -3.75
C ASN A 61 14.08 4.77 -2.71
N ALA A 62 12.76 4.56 -2.71
CA ALA A 62 12.07 3.79 -1.68
C ALA A 62 10.87 3.02 -2.22
N ILE A 63 10.53 1.93 -1.54
CA ILE A 63 9.21 1.31 -1.63
C ILE A 63 8.46 1.68 -0.36
N ILE A 64 7.31 2.34 -0.51
CA ILE A 64 6.46 2.73 0.61
C ILE A 64 5.40 1.67 0.77
N PHE A 65 5.41 0.93 1.88
CA PHE A 65 4.36 -0.05 2.18
C PHE A 65 3.26 0.58 3.02
N GLN A 66 2.01 0.32 2.65
CA GLN A 66 0.84 0.62 3.46
C GLN A 66 0.40 -0.64 4.19
N THR A 67 0.20 -0.54 5.51
CA THR A 67 -0.32 -1.64 6.33
C THR A 67 -1.83 -1.55 6.53
N GLU A 68 -2.46 -2.62 7.00
CA GLU A 68 -3.89 -2.65 7.36
C GLU A 68 -4.26 -1.55 8.37
N SER A 69 -3.31 -1.20 9.26
CA SER A 69 -3.45 -0.11 10.23
C SER A 69 -3.44 1.28 9.59
N GLY A 70 -3.23 1.38 8.27
CA GLY A 70 -3.10 2.64 7.54
C GLY A 70 -1.72 3.30 7.64
N ARG A 71 -0.74 2.67 8.31
CA ARG A 71 0.62 3.21 8.48
C ARG A 71 1.43 3.07 7.20
N LEU A 72 2.33 4.03 6.97
CA LEU A 72 3.25 4.04 5.84
C LEU A 72 4.67 3.73 6.31
N TYR A 73 5.36 2.84 5.61
CA TYR A 73 6.73 2.44 5.91
C TYR A 73 7.64 2.63 4.70
N CYS A 74 8.66 3.47 4.86
CA CYS A 74 9.73 3.66 3.87
C CYS A 74 10.73 2.51 3.91
N CYS A 75 10.75 1.67 2.87
CA CYS A 75 11.64 0.51 2.78
C CYS A 75 12.65 0.64 1.64
N LYS A 76 13.84 0.08 1.87
CA LYS A 76 14.92 0.08 0.89
C LYS A 76 14.55 -0.80 -0.31
N HIS A 77 14.55 -0.22 -1.51
CA HIS A 77 13.94 -0.83 -2.70
C HIS A 77 14.59 -2.15 -3.15
N ASN A 78 15.88 -2.33 -2.93
CA ASN A 78 16.63 -3.52 -3.36
C ASN A 78 16.70 -4.61 -2.30
N GLU A 79 15.97 -4.48 -1.19
CA GLU A 79 16.01 -5.49 -0.14
C GLU A 79 15.23 -6.76 -0.53
N PRO A 80 15.79 -7.98 -0.33
CA PRO A 80 15.19 -9.20 -0.88
C PRO A 80 13.74 -9.43 -0.48
N TRP A 81 13.40 -9.15 0.79
CA TRP A 81 12.04 -9.32 1.31
C TRP A 81 11.06 -8.28 0.73
N VAL A 82 11.54 -7.05 0.47
CA VAL A 82 10.76 -5.95 -0.14
C VAL A 82 10.36 -6.36 -1.55
N MET A 83 11.32 -6.78 -2.37
CA MET A 83 11.07 -7.21 -3.74
C MET A 83 10.16 -8.44 -3.81
N LYS A 84 10.33 -9.40 -2.88
CA LYS A 84 9.43 -10.54 -2.75
C LYS A 84 7.99 -10.09 -2.46
N LYS A 85 7.80 -9.15 -1.53
CA LYS A 85 6.48 -8.65 -1.14
C LYS A 85 5.81 -7.85 -2.27
N VAL A 86 6.56 -6.98 -2.95
CA VAL A 86 6.07 -6.24 -4.14
C VAL A 86 5.55 -7.21 -5.20
N ARG A 87 6.30 -8.28 -5.51
CA ARG A 87 5.87 -9.29 -6.49
C ARG A 87 4.58 -10.00 -6.07
N GLN A 88 4.44 -10.33 -4.79
CA GLN A 88 3.22 -10.94 -4.25
C GLN A 88 2.00 -10.03 -4.41
N LEU A 89 2.14 -8.76 -4.03
CA LEU A 89 1.05 -7.77 -4.13
C LEU A 89 0.66 -7.52 -5.60
N TRP A 90 1.65 -7.39 -6.48
CA TRP A 90 1.40 -7.22 -7.91
C TRP A 90 0.66 -8.42 -8.52
N ALA A 91 1.08 -9.64 -8.19
CA ALA A 91 0.40 -10.86 -8.65
C ALA A 91 -1.05 -10.92 -8.13
N LYS A 92 -1.28 -10.60 -6.85
CA LYS A 92 -2.62 -10.54 -6.25
C LYS A 92 -3.51 -9.52 -6.96
N LYS A 93 -3.01 -8.31 -7.22
CA LYS A 93 -3.74 -7.27 -7.97
C LYS A 93 -4.12 -7.74 -9.38
N ARG A 94 -3.19 -8.39 -10.09
CA ARG A 94 -3.46 -8.94 -11.44
C ARG A 94 -4.50 -10.06 -11.43
N ALA A 95 -4.42 -10.97 -10.47
CA ALA A 95 -5.40 -12.04 -10.31
C ALA A 95 -6.79 -11.48 -10.02
N ALA A 96 -6.89 -10.48 -9.13
CA ALA A 96 -8.15 -9.78 -8.84
C ALA A 96 -8.75 -9.15 -10.11
N LEU A 97 -7.94 -8.43 -10.89
CA LEU A 97 -8.35 -7.83 -12.17
C LEU A 97 -8.76 -8.85 -13.24
N ALA A 98 -8.21 -10.07 -13.20
CA ALA A 98 -8.62 -11.15 -14.11
C ALA A 98 -9.91 -11.84 -13.66
N SER A 99 -10.20 -11.84 -12.36
CA SER A 99 -11.36 -12.49 -11.76
C SER A 99 -12.62 -11.62 -11.73
N THR A 100 -12.52 -10.31 -11.96
CA THR A 100 -13.69 -9.46 -12.10
C THR A 100 -14.51 -9.94 -13.31
N PRO A 101 -15.78 -10.34 -13.14
CA PRO A 101 -16.61 -10.69 -14.28
C PRO A 101 -16.63 -9.49 -15.22
N SER A 102 -16.09 -9.68 -16.42
CA SER A 102 -15.98 -8.67 -17.46
C SER A 102 -17.27 -7.84 -17.52
N LEU A 103 -17.21 -6.56 -17.15
CA LEU A 103 -18.23 -5.59 -17.56
C LEU A 103 -18.39 -5.59 -19.09
N LEU A 104 -17.36 -6.05 -19.83
CA LEU A 104 -17.41 -6.34 -21.27
C LEU A 104 -18.46 -7.40 -21.65
N LYS A 105 -18.85 -8.32 -20.76
CA LYS A 105 -19.94 -9.27 -21.04
C LYS A 105 -21.33 -8.65 -20.85
N LEU A 106 -21.43 -7.51 -20.16
CA LEU A 106 -22.70 -6.83 -19.92
C LEU A 106 -23.11 -5.92 -21.08
N ILE A 107 -22.13 -5.37 -21.82
CA ILE A 107 -22.37 -4.48 -22.97
C ILE A 107 -22.67 -5.23 -24.29
N THR A 108 -22.40 -6.53 -24.37
CA THR A 108 -22.63 -7.32 -25.61
C THR A 108 -24.06 -7.86 -25.74
N SER A 109 -24.94 -7.67 -24.75
CA SER A 109 -26.33 -8.14 -24.81
C SER A 109 -27.33 -7.14 -25.42
N SER A 110 -26.92 -5.94 -25.84
CA SER A 110 -27.86 -4.89 -26.29
C SER A 110 -27.78 -4.46 -27.77
N SER A 111 -27.08 -5.21 -28.65
CA SER A 111 -27.18 -5.00 -30.10
C SER A 111 -27.48 -6.28 -30.87
N SER A 112 -28.57 -6.96 -30.52
CA SER A 112 -29.29 -7.71 -31.56
C SER A 112 -30.11 -6.69 -32.36
N PRO A 113 -29.82 -6.45 -33.65
CA PRO A 113 -30.77 -5.75 -34.51
C PRO A 113 -32.06 -6.59 -34.57
N PRO A 114 -33.25 -5.98 -34.54
CA PRO A 114 -34.49 -6.71 -34.71
C PRO A 114 -34.50 -7.45 -36.06
N PRO A 115 -35.18 -8.59 -36.18
CA PRO A 115 -35.29 -9.29 -37.45
C PRO A 115 -35.95 -8.36 -38.46
N LEU A 116 -35.32 -8.18 -39.62
CA LEU A 116 -35.92 -7.50 -40.78
C LEU A 116 -37.21 -8.24 -41.15
N GLU A 117 -38.36 -7.66 -40.78
CA GLU A 117 -39.65 -8.11 -41.28
C GLU A 117 -39.67 -7.94 -42.80
N ARG A 118 -39.75 -9.09 -43.47
CA ARG A 118 -40.05 -9.21 -44.89
C ARG A 118 -41.53 -8.88 -45.09
N THR A 119 -41.85 -7.60 -45.28
CA THR A 119 -43.19 -7.20 -45.69
C THR A 119 -43.40 -7.56 -47.16
N THR A 120 -44.01 -8.71 -47.37
CA THR A 120 -44.65 -9.13 -48.61
C THR A 120 -45.71 -8.10 -48.99
N ALA A 121 -45.45 -7.31 -50.03
CA ALA A 121 -46.45 -6.46 -50.65
C ALA A 121 -46.89 -7.10 -51.98
N THR A 122 -48.15 -7.52 -52.04
CA THR A 122 -49.01 -7.55 -53.24
C THR A 122 -50.37 -8.14 -52.82
N PRO A 123 -51.49 -7.89 -53.53
CA PRO A 123 -51.69 -7.05 -54.72
C PRO A 123 -52.86 -6.04 -54.55
N SER A 124 -53.06 -5.12 -55.51
CA SER A 124 -54.33 -5.04 -56.28
C SER A 124 -54.46 -3.75 -57.12
N THR A 125 -54.67 -3.97 -58.42
CA THR A 125 -55.57 -3.27 -59.38
C THR A 125 -55.37 -1.79 -59.81
N HIS A 126 -55.01 -1.66 -61.10
CA HIS A 126 -55.79 -1.05 -62.20
C HIS A 126 -55.81 0.49 -62.35
N TYR A 127 -55.26 1.02 -63.46
CA TYR A 127 -55.96 1.73 -64.56
C TYR A 127 -54.98 2.27 -65.64
N THR A 128 -55.49 2.38 -66.87
CA THR A 128 -54.88 2.55 -68.21
C THR A 128 -54.62 4.02 -68.64
N VAL A 129 -53.98 4.18 -69.82
CA VAL A 129 -54.01 5.30 -70.81
C VAL A 129 -52.95 6.40 -70.53
N GLN A 130 -52.05 6.85 -71.42
CA GLN A 130 -51.98 6.99 -72.90
C GLN A 130 -50.61 6.59 -73.45
#